data_AF-A0A413W009-F1
#
_entry.id   AF-A0A413W009-F1
#
_cell.length_a   1.000
_cell.length_b   1.000
_cell.length_c   1.000
_cell.angle_alpha   90.00
_cell.angle_beta   90.00
_cell.angle_gamma   90.00
#
_symmetry.space_group_name_H-M   'P 1'
#
loop_
_entity.id
_entity.type
_entity.pdbx_description
1 polymer ?
#
loop_
_entity_poly.entity_id
_entity_poly.type
_entity_poly.pdbx_seq_one_letter_code
_entity_poly.pdbx_strand_id
1 'polypeptide(L)'
;MANVIDVLDELQNRALQEPELKERLKNTKKEKEPLSAFCRVCQELGYEIYEMDIICAGEEFHAAMKRSTNGGGENSPMLAGEDDFYELFMANLK
;
A
#
# COMPACT_ATOMS: atom_id res chain seq x y z
N MET A 1 3.69 7.10 16.40
CA MET A 1 3.40 6.08 15.37
C MET A 1 3.78 6.69 14.04
N ALA A 2 4.64 6.01 13.27
CA ALA A 2 4.91 6.42 11.90
C ALA A 2 3.61 6.28 11.08
N ASN A 3 3.38 7.19 10.14
CA ASN A 3 2.26 7.07 9.22
C ASN A 3 2.49 5.83 8.33
N VAL A 4 1.43 5.07 8.04
CA VAL A 4 1.48 3.90 7.14
C VAL A 4 2.14 4.25 5.81
N ILE A 5 1.84 5.45 5.29
CA ILE A 5 2.42 5.93 4.03
C ILE A 5 3.94 6.09 4.14
N ASP A 6 4.44 6.68 5.23
CA ASP A 6 5.88 6.85 5.45
C ASP A 6 6.59 5.49 5.55
N VAL A 7 5.96 4.51 6.21
CA VAL A 7 6.48 3.13 6.32
C VAL A 7 6.53 2.45 4.96
N LEU A 8 5.48 2.57 4.16
CA LEU A 8 5.41 2.00 2.82
C LEU A 8 6.45 2.65 1.88
N ASP A 9 6.66 3.96 1.97
CA ASP A 9 7.66 4.68 1.19
C ASP A 9 9.09 4.27 1.59
N GLU A 10 9.38 4.17 2.87
CA GLU A 10 10.69 3.70 3.36
C GLU A 10 10.96 2.26 2.89
N LEU A 11 10.00 1.36 3.09
CA LEU A 11 10.11 -0.05 2.69
C LEU A 11 10.30 -0.18 1.18
N GLN A 12 9.59 0.62 0.39
CA GLN A 12 9.73 0.61 -1.07
C GLN A 12 11.12 1.06 -1.50
N ASN A 13 11.61 2.17 -0.94
CA ASN A 13 12.96 2.68 -1.22
C ASN A 13 14.02 1.63 -0.87
N ARG A 14 13.87 0.97 0.29
CA ARG A 14 14.75 -0.13 0.70
C ARG A 14 14.68 -1.30 -0.27
N ALA A 15 13.49 -1.75 -0.65
CA ALA A 15 13.31 -2.85 -1.60
C ALA A 15 13.93 -2.55 -2.97
N LEU A 16 13.88 -1.30 -3.45
CA LEU A 16 14.53 -0.90 -4.70
C LEU A 16 16.06 -1.02 -4.66
N GLN A 17 16.68 -0.94 -3.49
CA GLN A 17 18.12 -1.11 -3.30
C GLN A 17 18.54 -2.56 -2.95
N GLU A 18 17.60 -3.37 -2.46
CA GLU A 18 17.82 -4.75 -2.01
C GLU A 18 17.04 -5.75 -2.90
N PRO A 19 17.67 -6.32 -3.95
CA PRO A 19 16.97 -7.19 -4.90
C PRO A 19 16.30 -8.42 -4.27
N GLU A 20 16.92 -9.00 -3.23
CA GLU A 20 16.35 -10.13 -2.50
C GLU A 20 15.09 -9.73 -1.74
N LEU A 21 15.08 -8.55 -1.12
CA LEU A 21 13.90 -8.01 -0.46
C LEU A 21 12.80 -7.70 -1.47
N LYS A 22 13.14 -7.08 -2.61
CA LYS A 22 12.18 -6.80 -3.70
C LYS A 22 11.49 -8.08 -4.16
N GLU A 23 12.25 -9.13 -4.44
CA GLU A 23 11.69 -10.40 -4.89
C GLU A 23 10.90 -11.11 -3.79
N ARG A 24 11.37 -11.03 -2.53
CA ARG A 24 10.64 -11.55 -1.38
C ARG A 24 9.26 -10.90 -1.23
N LEU A 25 9.18 -9.58 -1.31
CA LEU A 25 7.91 -8.83 -1.25
C LEU A 25 7.02 -9.16 -2.46
N LYS A 26 7.57 -9.18 -3.68
CA LYS A 26 6.79 -9.55 -4.88
C LYS A 26 6.22 -10.97 -4.83
N ASN A 27 6.92 -11.89 -4.19
CA ASN A 27 6.47 -13.27 -4.07
C ASN A 27 5.26 -13.44 -3.14
N THR A 28 4.99 -12.50 -2.22
CA THR A 28 3.78 -12.55 -1.38
C THR A 28 2.50 -12.48 -2.22
N LYS A 29 2.54 -11.89 -3.42
CA LYS A 29 1.41 -11.86 -4.37
C LYS A 29 0.96 -13.25 -4.84
N LYS A 30 1.79 -14.29 -4.65
CA LYS A 30 1.48 -15.68 -5.00
C LYS A 30 0.81 -16.45 -3.85
N GLU A 31 0.77 -15.88 -2.65
CA GLU A 31 0.16 -16.51 -1.49
C GLU A 31 -1.37 -16.47 -1.57
N LYS A 32 -2.03 -17.34 -0.80
CA LYS A 32 -3.50 -17.38 -0.73
C LYS A 32 -4.08 -16.06 -0.22
N GLU A 33 -3.38 -15.41 0.70
CA GLU A 33 -3.75 -14.12 1.31
C GLU A 33 -2.58 -13.14 1.14
N PRO A 34 -2.50 -12.45 -0.02
CA PRO A 34 -1.32 -11.65 -0.38
C PRO A 34 -1.01 -10.49 0.56
N LEU A 35 -2.04 -9.76 1.00
CA LEU A 35 -1.90 -8.64 1.94
C LEU A 35 -1.39 -9.13 3.29
N SER A 36 -1.96 -10.21 3.83
CA SER A 36 -1.51 -10.81 5.09
C SER A 36 -0.07 -11.30 5.00
N ALA A 37 0.31 -11.95 3.89
CA ALA A 37 1.67 -12.40 3.64
C ALA A 37 2.66 -11.22 3.53
N PHE A 38 2.26 -10.14 2.88
CA PHE A 38 3.02 -8.89 2.80
C PHE A 38 3.24 -8.28 4.19
N CYS A 39 2.19 -8.11 4.99
CA CYS A 39 2.29 -7.55 6.35
C CYS A 39 3.20 -8.40 7.25
N ARG A 40 3.15 -9.74 7.14
CA ARG A 40 4.07 -10.64 7.86
C ARG A 40 5.53 -10.38 7.48
N VAL A 41 5.84 -10.27 6.19
CA VAL A 41 7.21 -9.94 5.74
C VAL A 41 7.65 -8.58 6.28
N CYS A 42 6.77 -7.58 6.27
CA CYS A 42 7.05 -6.26 6.85
C CYS A 42 7.37 -6.36 8.35
N GLN A 43 6.58 -7.11 9.11
CA GLN A 43 6.79 -7.31 10.55
C GLN A 43 8.09 -8.05 10.86
N GLU A 44 8.46 -9.06 10.06
CA GLU A 44 9.74 -9.74 10.17
C GLU A 44 10.95 -8.82 9.91
N LEU A 45 10.75 -7.74 9.15
CA LEU A 45 11.75 -6.70 8.88
C LEU A 45 11.75 -5.59 9.93
N GLY A 46 10.85 -5.63 10.92
CA GLY A 46 10.72 -4.64 11.99
C GLY A 46 9.69 -3.55 11.72
N TYR A 47 8.92 -3.63 10.63
CA TYR A 47 7.84 -2.69 10.33
C TYR A 47 6.53 -3.17 10.98
N GLU A 48 6.09 -2.47 12.02
CA GLU A 48 4.80 -2.73 12.70
C GLU A 48 3.62 -2.20 11.86
N ILE A 49 3.37 -2.84 10.72
CA ILE A 49 2.24 -2.57 9.83
C ILE A 49 1.30 -3.78 9.77
N TYR A 50 0.01 -3.51 9.87
CA TYR A 50 -1.06 -4.52 9.84
C TYR A 50 -2.01 -4.26 8.66
N GLU A 51 -2.78 -5.30 8.32
CA GLU A 51 -3.73 -5.23 7.19
C GLU A 51 -4.74 -4.09 7.37
N MET A 52 -5.25 -3.92 8.58
CA MET A 52 -6.20 -2.86 8.90
C MET A 52 -5.60 -1.47 8.71
N ASP A 53 -4.31 -1.28 9.00
CA ASP A 53 -3.66 0.02 8.84
C ASP A 53 -3.60 0.42 7.36
N ILE A 54 -3.30 -0.55 6.48
CA ILE A 54 -3.25 -0.34 5.02
C ILE A 54 -4.65 -0.06 4.48
N ILE A 55 -5.66 -0.83 4.92
CA ILE A 55 -7.06 -0.65 4.50
C ILE A 55 -7.58 0.72 4.95
N CYS A 56 -7.41 1.07 6.23
CA CYS A 56 -7.81 2.37 6.78
C CYS A 56 -7.16 3.52 6.04
N ALA A 57 -5.86 3.45 5.76
CA ALA A 57 -5.16 4.49 5.02
C ALA A 57 -5.81 4.70 3.64
N GLY A 58 -6.10 3.63 2.92
CA GLY A 58 -6.73 3.68 1.59
C GLY A 58 -8.12 4.34 1.62
N GLU A 59 -8.94 3.94 2.60
CA GLU A 59 -10.27 4.51 2.81
C GLU A 59 -10.22 6.01 3.19
N GLU A 60 -9.26 6.40 4.03
CA GLU A 60 -9.06 7.80 4.43
C GLU A 60 -8.62 8.68 3.25
N PHE A 61 -7.71 8.18 2.41
CA PHE A 61 -7.27 8.87 1.19
C PHE A 61 -8.44 9.08 0.22
N HIS A 62 -9.24 8.04 0.00
CA HIS A 62 -10.46 8.10 -0.83
C HIS A 62 -11.49 9.09 -0.30
N ALA A 63 -11.75 9.06 1.02
CA ALA A 63 -12.70 9.96 1.66
C ALA A 63 -12.25 11.43 1.57
N ALA A 64 -10.95 11.70 1.66
CA ALA A 64 -10.37 13.03 1.49
C ALA A 64 -10.52 13.53 0.05
N MET A 65 -10.25 12.69 -0.96
CA MET A 65 -10.45 13.04 -2.37
C MET A 65 -11.90 13.38 -2.70
N LYS A 66 -12.87 12.61 -2.17
CA LYS A 66 -14.31 12.86 -2.37
C LYS A 66 -14.82 14.14 -1.68
N ARG A 67 -14.13 14.62 -0.64
CA ARG A 67 -14.49 15.85 0.07
C ARG A 67 -13.93 17.13 -0.56
N SER A 68 -13.12 17.04 -1.63
CA SER A 68 -12.63 18.22 -2.36
C SER A 68 -13.76 18.86 -3.17
N THR A 69 -14.47 19.78 -2.54
CA THR A 69 -15.65 20.48 -3.02
C THR A 69 -15.30 21.67 -3.92
N ASN A 70 -15.12 21.38 -5.21
CA ASN A 70 -15.40 22.33 -6.29
C ASN A 70 -16.48 21.66 -7.15
N GLY A 71 -17.74 22.01 -6.92
CA GLY A 71 -18.92 21.25 -7.37
C GLY A 71 -18.84 20.65 -8.78
N GLY A 72 -19.08 19.34 -8.87
CA GLY A 72 -19.19 18.61 -10.15
C GLY A 72 -18.62 17.18 -10.16
N GLY A 73 -18.35 16.56 -9.01
CA GLY A 73 -17.53 15.33 -8.92
C GLY A 73 -18.22 13.99 -9.16
N GLU A 74 -19.42 13.92 -9.74
CA GLU A 74 -20.10 12.63 -9.99
C GLU A 74 -19.42 11.79 -11.10
N ASN A 75 -18.38 12.29 -11.75
CA ASN A 75 -17.73 11.65 -12.90
C ASN A 75 -16.19 11.59 -12.81
N SER A 76 -15.58 11.51 -11.63
CA SER A 76 -14.16 11.14 -11.59
C SER A 76 -14.05 9.65 -11.95
N PRO A 77 -13.42 9.28 -13.08
CA PRO A 77 -13.28 7.87 -13.43
C PRO A 77 -12.44 7.19 -12.35
N MET A 78 -13.06 6.26 -11.63
CA MET A 78 -12.39 5.41 -10.66
C MET A 78 -11.37 4.56 -11.41
N LEU A 79 -10.08 4.88 -11.29
CA LEU A 79 -9.02 3.96 -11.70
C LEU A 79 -9.02 2.84 -10.65
N ALA A 80 -9.34 1.61 -11.07
CA ALA A 80 -9.38 0.46 -10.17
C ALA A 80 -8.01 0.30 -9.48
N GLY A 81 -7.97 0.46 -8.16
CA GLY A 81 -6.78 0.25 -7.33
C GLY A 81 -6.09 1.50 -6.75
N GLU A 82 -6.60 2.73 -6.97
CA GLU A 82 -6.04 3.93 -6.33
C GLU A 82 -6.33 4.02 -4.81
N ASP A 83 -7.35 3.31 -4.34
CA ASP A 83 -7.69 3.16 -2.91
C ASP A 83 -7.01 1.96 -2.24
N ASP A 84 -6.25 1.16 -3.00
CA ASP A 84 -5.52 0.00 -2.51
C ASP A 84 -4.01 0.32 -2.45
N PHE A 85 -3.57 0.82 -1.30
CA PHE A 85 -2.16 1.13 -1.07
C PHE A 85 -1.23 -0.08 -1.22
N TYR A 86 -1.74 -1.29 -1.01
CA TYR A 86 -0.97 -2.50 -1.23
C TYR A 86 -0.75 -2.76 -2.74
N GLU A 87 -1.78 -2.63 -3.57
CA GLU A 87 -1.62 -2.74 -5.03
C GLU A 87 -0.77 -1.59 -5.60
N LEU A 88 -0.90 -0.37 -5.07
CA LEU A 88 -0.04 0.75 -5.44
C LEU A 88 1.43 0.48 -5.09
N PHE A 89 1.70 -0.03 -3.88
CA PHE A 89 3.05 -0.43 -3.47
C PHE A 89 3.61 -1.49 -4.43
N MET A 90 2.84 -2.53 -4.75
CA MET A 90 3.28 -3.60 -5.66
C MET A 90 3.52 -3.09 -7.08
N ALA A 91 2.72 -2.14 -7.56
CA ALA A 91 2.90 -1.53 -8.88
C ALA A 91 4.21 -0.73 -9.00
N ASN A 92 4.66 -0.12 -7.91
CA ASN A 92 5.92 0.63 -7.84
C ASN A 92 7.16 -0.26 -7.67
N LEU A 93 6.98 -1.53 -7.31
CA LEU A 93 8.05 -2.55 -7.30
C LEU A 93 8.30 -3.21 -8.67
N LYS A 94 7.85 -2.59 -9.78
CA LYS A 94 8.16 -3.08 -11.13
C LYS A 94 9.65 -3.04 -11.47
#